data_AF-D9CI96-F1
#
_entry.id   AF-D9CI96-F1
#
_cell.length_a   1.000
_cell.length_b   1.000
_cell.length_c   1.000
_cell.angle_alpha   90.00
_cell.angle_beta   90.00
_cell.angle_gamma   90.00
#
_symmetry.space_group_name_H-M   'P 1'
#
loop_
_entity.id
_entity.type
_entity.pdbx_description
1 polymer ?
#
loop_
_entity_poly.entity_id
_entity_poly.type
_entity_poly.pdbx_seq_one_letter_code
_entity_poly.pdbx_strand_id
1 'polypeptide(L)' 'TGENPLWQSTEPYFDSFYCIWDLFRSQMPFLTVLDPATIARQIRSLTDTYRHLGWLPDCRMSLCQGYTQGGTNA' A
#
# COMPACT_ATOMS: atom_id res chain seq x y z
N THR A 1 -4.05 14.44 -4.61
CA THR A 1 -2.95 15.32 -4.15
C THR A 1 -1.93 15.65 -5.25
N GLY A 2 -2.05 15.09 -6.47
CA GLY A 2 -1.03 15.27 -7.52
C GLY A 2 0.25 14.47 -7.29
N GLU A 3 0.29 13.65 -6.23
CA GLU A 3 1.48 12.88 -5.82
C GLU A 3 1.63 11.55 -6.57
N ASN A 4 0.53 10.99 -7.12
CA ASN A 4 0.59 9.77 -7.92
C ASN A 4 0.92 10.12 -9.39
N PRO A 5 2.03 9.62 -9.95
CA PRO A 5 2.45 9.92 -11.31
C PRO A 5 1.71 9.12 -12.39
N LEU A 6 0.94 8.08 -12.01
CA LEU A 6 0.29 7.18 -12.97
C LEU A 6 -1.18 7.55 -13.27
N TRP A 7 -1.91 8.07 -12.28
CA TRP A 7 -3.31 8.50 -12.43
C TRP A 7 -3.66 9.60 -11.44
N GLN A 8 -4.75 10.32 -11.74
CA GLN A 8 -5.27 11.35 -10.86
C GLN A 8 -6.29 10.77 -9.88
N SER A 9 -6.02 10.92 -8.58
CA SER A 9 -6.92 10.50 -7.51
C SER A 9 -6.98 11.56 -6.39
N THR A 10 -8.13 11.61 -5.72
CA THR A 10 -8.35 12.36 -4.48
C THR A 10 -7.91 11.56 -3.25
N GLU A 11 -7.65 10.26 -3.42
CA GLU A 11 -7.11 9.39 -2.37
C GLU A 11 -5.65 9.77 -2.02
N PRO A 12 -5.21 9.49 -0.77
CA PRO A 12 -3.81 9.65 -0.38
C PRO A 12 -2.92 8.70 -1.18
N TYR A 13 -1.70 9.12 -1.47
CA TYR A 13 -0.75 8.32 -2.23
C TYR A 13 0.43 7.87 -1.36
N PHE A 14 0.61 6.55 -1.29
CA PHE A 14 1.78 5.87 -0.75
C PHE A 14 2.30 4.92 -1.82
N ASP A 15 3.62 4.86 -1.97
CA ASP A 15 4.29 3.94 -2.87
C ASP A 15 5.26 3.05 -2.09
N SER A 16 5.93 2.15 -2.80
CA SER A 16 7.11 1.46 -2.29
C SER A 16 6.77 0.58 -1.08
N PHE A 17 5.64 -0.12 -1.19
CA PHE A 17 5.26 -1.21 -0.30
C PHE A 17 6.13 -2.45 -0.55
N TYR A 18 7.42 -2.34 -0.22
CA TYR A 18 8.43 -3.36 -0.52
C TYR A 18 8.24 -4.67 0.27
N CYS A 19 7.77 -4.56 1.50
CA CYS A 19 7.83 -5.64 2.48
C CYS A 19 6.48 -5.86 3.17
N ILE A 20 5.35 -5.79 2.46
CA ILE A 20 4.03 -5.99 3.08
C ILE A 20 3.96 -7.32 3.81
N TRP A 21 4.56 -8.37 3.23
CA TRP A 21 4.74 -9.66 3.88
C TRP A 21 5.34 -9.50 5.28
N ASP A 22 6.48 -8.82 5.46
CA ASP A 22 7.03 -8.59 6.80
C ASP A 22 6.14 -7.69 7.67
N LEU A 23 5.62 -6.60 7.08
CA LEU A 23 4.93 -5.51 7.79
C LEU A 23 3.60 -5.93 8.41
N PHE A 24 2.83 -6.82 7.76
CA PHE A 24 1.51 -7.22 8.29
C PHE A 24 1.62 -7.96 9.63
N ARG A 25 2.78 -8.57 9.92
CA ARG A 25 3.00 -9.39 11.12
C ARG A 25 3.18 -8.55 12.39
N SER A 26 3.60 -7.30 12.27
CA SER A 26 3.95 -6.48 13.44
C SER A 26 3.74 -4.98 13.22
N GLN A 27 4.36 -4.38 12.20
CA GLN A 27 4.31 -2.93 11.98
C GLN A 27 2.89 -2.43 11.70
N MET A 28 2.13 -3.07 10.82
CA MET A 28 0.76 -2.63 10.52
C MET A 28 -0.16 -2.76 11.74
N PRO A 29 -0.20 -3.92 12.46
CA PRO A 29 -0.91 -4.01 13.74
C PRO A 29 -0.47 -2.95 14.75
N PHE A 30 0.83 -2.69 14.89
CA PHE A 30 1.34 -1.68 15.80
C PHE A 30 0.85 -0.27 15.45
N LEU A 31 0.82 0.08 14.17
CA LEU A 31 0.30 1.38 13.71
C LEU A 31 -1.20 1.55 13.98
N THR A 32 -1.98 0.48 14.06
CA THR A 32 -3.40 0.60 14.45
C THR A 32 -3.60 1.17 15.86
N VAL A 33 -2.61 0.99 16.75
CA VAL A 33 -2.62 1.53 18.11
C VAL A 33 -1.90 2.88 18.17
N LEU A 34 -0.72 2.98 17.55
CA LEU A 34 0.12 4.17 17.68
C LEU A 34 -0.34 5.34 16.79
N ASP A 35 -0.67 5.07 15.52
CA ASP A 35 -1.02 6.08 14.52
C ASP A 35 -2.09 5.54 13.55
N PRO A 36 -3.35 5.41 14.02
CA PRO A 36 -4.45 4.89 13.22
C PRO A 36 -4.74 5.75 11.98
N ALA A 37 -4.45 7.05 12.04
CA ALA A 37 -4.68 7.95 10.92
C ALA A 37 -3.74 7.64 9.74
N THR A 38 -2.46 7.37 10.01
CA THR A 38 -1.50 7.04 8.95
C THR A 38 -1.74 5.66 8.36
N ILE A 39 -2.06 4.63 9.15
CA ILE A 39 -2.39 3.31 8.58
C ILE A 39 -3.69 3.34 7.76
N ALA A 40 -4.70 4.11 8.17
CA ALA A 40 -5.90 4.31 7.36
C ALA A 40 -5.60 4.95 5.99
N ARG A 41 -4.68 5.93 5.94
CA ARG A 41 -4.24 6.52 4.67
C ARG A 41 -3.46 5.53 3.80
N GLN A 42 -2.64 4.67 4.38
CA GLN A 42 -1.94 3.60 3.64
C GLN A 42 -2.92 2.60 3.03
N ILE A 43 -3.91 2.13 3.80
CA ILE A 43 -4.96 1.20 3.31
C ILE A 43 -5.78 1.83 2.18
N ARG A 44 -6.11 3.12 2.31
CA ARG A 44 -6.78 3.88 1.24
C ARG A 44 -5.95 3.94 -0.05
N SER A 45 -4.64 4.17 0.06
CA SER A 45 -3.72 4.13 -1.09
C SER A 45 -3.65 2.74 -1.74
N LEU A 46 -3.61 1.67 -0.94
CA LEU A 46 -3.66 0.30 -1.45
C LEU A 46 -4.97 0.00 -2.18
N THR A 47 -6.09 0.47 -1.63
CA THR A 47 -7.42 0.33 -2.25
C THR A 47 -7.50 1.10 -3.57
N ASP A 48 -6.95 2.31 -3.63
CA ASP A 48 -6.89 3.10 -4.86
C ASP A 48 -6.03 2.41 -5.93
N THR A 49 -4.92 1.80 -5.52
CA THR A 49 -4.07 0.96 -6.39
C THR A 49 -4.86 -0.22 -6.96
N TYR A 50 -5.60 -0.94 -6.10
CA TYR A 50 -6.47 -2.03 -6.54
C TYR A 50 -7.51 -1.60 -7.57
N ARG A 51 -8.15 -0.43 -7.37
CA ARG A 51 -9.15 0.09 -8.33
C ARG A 51 -8.60 0.37 -9.72
N HIS A 52 -7.34 0.79 -9.82
CA HIS A 52 -6.72 1.16 -11.10
C HIS A 52 -5.95 0.00 -11.76
N LEU A 53 -5.34 -0.88 -10.97
CA LEU A 53 -4.53 -1.99 -11.49
C LEU A 53 -5.29 -3.33 -11.50
N GLY A 54 -6.38 -3.46 -10.75
CA GLY A 54 -7.20 -4.68 -10.67
C GLY A 54 -6.75 -5.71 -9.64
N TRP A 55 -5.63 -5.47 -8.96
CA TRP A 55 -5.08 -6.35 -7.90
C TRP A 55 -4.40 -5.54 -6.79
N LEU A 56 -4.40 -6.10 -5.58
CA LEU A 56 -3.58 -5.59 -4.48
C LEU A 56 -2.14 -6.11 -4.64
N PRO A 57 -1.12 -5.29 -4.33
CA PRO A 57 0.27 -5.69 -4.50
C PRO A 57 0.72 -6.64 -3.39
N ASP A 58 1.37 -7.76 -3.73
CA ASP A 58 2.18 -8.52 -2.75
C ASP A 58 3.43 -7.69 -2.37
N CYS A 59 4.01 -7.04 -3.37
CA CYS A 59 5.03 -6.01 -3.23
C CYS A 59 4.82 -4.94 -4.31
N ARG A 60 5.14 -3.68 -4.01
CA ARG A 60 5.18 -2.59 -5.00
C ARG A 60 6.49 -1.83 -4.86
N MET A 61 7.25 -1.76 -5.95
CA MET A 61 8.61 -1.23 -5.99
C MET A 61 8.64 -0.05 -6.94
N SER A 62 8.61 1.18 -6.43
CA SER A 62 8.70 2.40 -7.24
C SER A 62 7.74 2.38 -8.44
N LEU A 63 6.44 2.38 -8.17
CA LEU A 63 5.36 2.30 -9.18
C LEU A 63 5.13 0.95 -9.86
N CYS A 64 6.12 0.05 -9.84
CA CYS A 64 6.05 -1.25 -10.51
C CYS A 64 5.55 -2.36 -9.58
N GLN A 65 4.94 -3.38 -10.16
CA GLN A 65 4.53 -4.58 -9.45
C GLN A 65 5.77 -5.40 -9.04
N GLY A 66 5.90 -5.67 -7.74
CA GLY A 66 6.90 -6.56 -7.18
C GLY A 66 6.30 -7.94 -6.91
N TYR A 67 7.04 -8.99 -7.25
CA TYR A 67 6.65 -10.38 -7.02
C TYR A 67 7.67 -11.03 -6.08
N THR A 68 7.60 -10.70 -4.79
CA THR A 68 8.61 -11.09 -3.81
C THR A 68 7.97 -11.71 -2.58
N GLN A 69 8.57 -12.78 -2.05
CA GLN A 69 8.20 -13.46 -0.79
C GLN A 69 6.90 -14.29 -0.85
N GLY A 70 5.92 -13.87 -1.67
CA GLY A 70 4.72 -14.63 -1.98
C GLY A 70 3.58 -14.42 -0.97
N GLY A 71 2.35 -14.36 -1.50
CA GLY A 71 1.13 -14.22 -0.70
C GLY A 71 0.18 -13.16 -1.26
N THR A 72 -0.77 -12.74 -0.42
CA THR A 72 -1.75 -11.68 -0.69
C THR A 72 -2.04 -10.97 0.64
N ASN A 73 -1.01 -10.32 1.20
CA ASN A 73 -1.04 -9.79 2.57
C ASN A 73 -1.35 -8.28 2.65
N ALA A 74 -1.71 -7.68 1.52
CA ALA A 74 -2.10 -6.28 1.39
C ALA A 74 -3.59 -6.06 1.65
#